data_AF-A0A4Y9J0K1-F1
#
_entry.id   AF-A0A4Y9J0K1-F1
#
_cell.length_a   1.000
_cell.length_b   1.000
_cell.length_c   1.000
_cell.angle_alpha   90.00
_cell.angle_beta   90.00
_cell.angle_gamma   90.00
#
_symmetry.space_group_name_H-M   'P 1'
#
loop_
_entity.id
_entity.type
_entity.pdbx_description
1 polymer ?
#
loop_
_entity_poly.entity_id
_entity_poly.type
_entity_poly.pdbx_seq_one_letter_code
_entity_poly.pdbx_strand_id
1 'polypeptide(L)'
;MKTHTFSPQRDSDFLHECMNHPAWQRNRDRAAIETAVTARAPRYYVDVDYAYRRVLDMRNHGKIPTRRMSQRLWTEIFDKVAAKVAINPRMTILDAVVAVITEEKASAFFISPQYAVKIVRGYNRRRKSNL
;
A
#
# COMPACT_ATOMS: atom_id res chain seq x y z
N MET A 1 -4.02 19.80 6.54
CA MET A 1 -3.02 18.89 5.92
C MET A 1 -3.78 17.89 5.06
N LYS A 2 -3.71 17.95 3.73
CA LYS A 2 -4.39 16.97 2.88
C LYS A 2 -3.74 15.61 3.10
N THR A 3 -4.50 14.61 3.52
CA THR A 3 -3.98 13.26 3.72
C THR A 3 -3.64 12.67 2.35
N HIS A 4 -2.35 12.65 1.99
CA HIS A 4 -1.86 12.14 0.71
C HIS A 4 -1.88 10.59 0.62
N THR A 5 -2.50 9.92 1.59
CA THR A 5 -2.64 8.47 1.67
C THR A 5 -4.10 8.09 1.89
N PHE A 6 -4.58 7.10 1.14
CA PHE A 6 -5.95 6.61 1.21
C PHE A 6 -6.09 5.51 2.28
N SER A 7 -5.64 5.81 3.50
CA SER A 7 -5.58 4.83 4.60
C SER A 7 -6.95 4.18 4.92
N PRO A 8 -8.09 4.89 4.94
CA PRO A 8 -9.39 4.25 5.20
C PRO A 8 -9.77 3.21 4.15
N GLN A 9 -9.54 3.51 2.87
CA GLN A 9 -9.81 2.56 1.78
C GLN A 9 -8.87 1.36 1.86
N ARG A 10 -7.57 1.60 2.09
CA ARG A 10 -6.58 0.53 2.30
C ARG A 10 -7.01 -0.42 3.42
N ASP A 11 -7.38 0.14 4.57
CA ASP A 11 -7.72 -0.65 5.75
C ASP A 11 -9.01 -1.45 5.52
N SER A 12 -9.95 -0.93 4.72
CA SER A 12 -11.16 -1.64 4.28
C SER A 12 -10.82 -2.82 3.36
N ASP A 13 -10.05 -2.57 2.30
CA ASP A 13 -9.65 -3.61 1.34
C ASP A 13 -8.78 -4.67 2.01
N PHE A 14 -7.90 -4.26 2.92
CA PHE A 14 -7.08 -5.16 3.73
C PHE A 14 -7.93 -6.05 4.63
N LEU A 15 -8.95 -5.47 5.27
CA LEU A 15 -9.86 -6.24 6.12
C LEU A 15 -10.66 -7.25 5.29
N HIS A 16 -11.08 -6.89 4.07
CA HIS A 16 -11.75 -7.80 3.16
C HIS A 16 -10.86 -9.01 2.84
N GLU A 17 -9.58 -8.79 2.50
CA GLU A 17 -8.61 -9.87 2.30
C GLU A 17 -8.43 -10.73 3.55
N CYS A 18 -8.37 -10.12 4.74
CA CYS A 18 -8.29 -10.86 6.00
C CYS A 18 -9.51 -11.77 6.23
N MET A 19 -10.71 -11.32 5.84
CA MET A 19 -11.95 -12.10 6.01
C MET A 19 -11.97 -13.36 5.13
N ASN A 20 -11.31 -13.31 3.97
CA ASN A 20 -11.19 -14.43 3.04
C ASN A 20 -10.06 -15.41 3.45
N HIS A 21 -9.22 -15.04 4.42
CA HIS A 21 -8.11 -15.87 4.86
C HIS A 21 -8.61 -17.12 5.66
N PRO A 22 -8.07 -18.34 5.43
CA PRO A 22 -8.55 -19.57 6.07
C PRO A 22 -8.54 -19.55 7.61
N ALA A 23 -7.59 -18.82 8.20
CA ALA A 23 -7.48 -18.66 9.65
C ALA A 23 -8.52 -17.70 10.26
N TRP A 24 -9.30 -16.95 9.46
CA TRP A 24 -10.14 -15.83 9.94
C TRP A 24 -11.13 -16.24 11.05
N GLN A 25 -11.81 -17.37 10.88
CA GLN A 25 -12.80 -17.81 11.87
C GLN A 25 -12.17 -18.32 13.18
N ARG A 26 -10.95 -18.86 13.10
CA ARG A 26 -10.26 -19.48 14.25
C ARG A 26 -9.40 -18.47 15.02
N ASN A 27 -8.65 -17.64 14.28
CA ASN A 27 -7.72 -16.67 14.84
C ASN A 27 -7.55 -15.47 13.90
N ARG A 28 -8.32 -14.40 14.16
CA ARG A 28 -8.32 -13.18 13.35
C ARG A 28 -7.00 -12.41 13.39
N ASP A 29 -6.29 -12.45 14.52
CA ASP A 29 -4.98 -11.79 14.65
C ASP A 29 -3.94 -12.51 13.77
N ARG A 30 -3.95 -13.85 13.76
CA ARG A 30 -3.11 -14.66 12.87
C ARG A 30 -3.43 -14.39 11.40
N ALA A 31 -4.72 -14.41 11.03
CA ALA A 31 -5.16 -14.08 9.68
C ALA A 31 -4.66 -12.69 9.24
N ALA A 32 -4.72 -11.69 10.12
CA ALA A 32 -4.22 -10.34 9.84
C ALA A 32 -2.71 -10.32 9.58
N ILE A 33 -1.92 -11.01 10.41
CA ILE A 33 -0.46 -11.06 10.26
C ILE A 33 -0.07 -11.76 8.96
N GLU A 34 -0.65 -12.93 8.67
CA GLU A 34 -0.36 -13.71 7.46
C GLU A 34 -0.79 -12.93 6.19
N THR A 35 -1.96 -12.29 6.21
CA THR A 35 -2.44 -11.43 5.11
C THR A 35 -1.52 -10.23 4.89
N ALA A 36 -1.03 -9.57 5.96
CA ALA A 36 -0.12 -8.42 5.83
C ALA A 36 1.22 -8.77 5.18
N VAL A 37 1.66 -10.03 5.29
CA VAL A 37 2.92 -10.52 4.72
C VAL A 37 2.73 -11.01 3.29
N THR A 38 1.60 -11.64 2.98
CA THR A 38 1.43 -12.45 1.75
C THR A 38 0.45 -11.86 0.74
N ALA A 39 -0.53 -11.06 1.18
CA ALA A 39 -1.57 -10.58 0.29
C ALA A 39 -1.10 -9.38 -0.54
N ARG A 40 -1.40 -9.45 -1.84
CA ARG A 40 -1.22 -8.32 -2.75
C ARG A 40 -2.33 -7.30 -2.52
N ALA A 41 -2.01 -6.03 -2.68
CA ALA A 41 -3.03 -4.98 -2.66
C ALA A 41 -3.56 -4.72 -4.08
N PRO A 42 -4.86 -4.44 -4.25
CA PRO A 42 -5.45 -4.18 -5.56
C PRO A 42 -4.92 -2.90 -6.21
N ARG A 43 -4.32 -1.98 -5.44
CA ARG A 43 -3.80 -0.69 -5.90
C ARG A 43 -2.78 -0.11 -4.93
N TYR A 44 -2.11 0.96 -5.33
CA TYR A 44 -1.39 1.84 -4.41
C TYR A 44 -2.36 2.82 -3.73
N TYR A 45 -2.27 2.94 -2.41
CA TYR A 45 -3.15 3.83 -1.62
C TYR A 45 -2.47 5.18 -1.36
N VAL A 46 -1.97 5.80 -2.42
CA VAL A 46 -1.32 7.11 -2.40
C VAL A 46 -1.85 7.98 -3.53
N ASP A 47 -1.87 9.28 -3.29
CA ASP A 47 -2.23 10.28 -4.29
C ASP A 47 -1.15 10.39 -5.40
N VAL A 48 -1.57 10.67 -6.64
CA VAL A 48 -0.68 10.74 -7.82
C VAL A 48 0.31 11.89 -7.68
N ASP A 49 -0.13 13.10 -7.31
CA ASP A 49 0.75 14.26 -7.17
C ASP A 49 1.77 14.05 -6.05
N TYR A 50 1.34 13.38 -4.98
CA TYR A 50 2.25 12.98 -3.92
C TYR A 50 3.27 11.94 -4.38
N ALA A 51 2.84 10.92 -5.11
CA ALA A 51 3.72 9.90 -5.64
C ALA A 51 4.76 10.50 -6.60
N TYR A 52 4.34 11.40 -7.49
CA TYR A 52 5.22 12.09 -8.42
C TYR A 52 6.32 12.87 -7.70
N ARG A 53 5.97 13.69 -6.71
CA ARG A 53 6.96 14.42 -5.90
C ARG A 53 7.95 13.48 -5.21
N ARG A 54 7.47 12.35 -4.67
CA ARG A 54 8.33 11.36 -4.00
C ARG A 54 9.29 10.66 -4.97
N VAL A 55 8.83 10.33 -6.17
CA VAL A 55 9.68 9.76 -7.22
C VAL A 55 10.75 10.76 -7.65
N LEU A 56 10.40 12.04 -7.84
CA LEU A 56 11.38 13.08 -8.15
C LEU A 56 12.41 13.26 -7.04
N ASP A 57 11.99 13.29 -5.77
CA ASP A 57 12.90 13.37 -4.63
C ASP A 57 13.89 12.20 -4.59
N MET A 58 13.40 10.98 -4.83
CA MET A 58 14.24 9.78 -4.89
C MET A 58 15.21 9.82 -6.07
N ARG A 59 14.75 10.27 -7.25
CA ARG A 59 15.58 10.37 -8.45
C ARG A 59 16.68 11.42 -8.33
N ASN A 60 16.32 12.62 -7.87
CA ASN A 60 17.21 13.79 -7.92
C ASN A 60 18.16 13.85 -6.72
N HIS A 61 17.75 13.31 -5.58
CA HIS A 61 18.48 13.47 -4.32
C HIS A 61 18.81 12.13 -3.63
N GLY A 62 18.41 10.99 -4.20
CA GLY A 62 18.59 9.69 -3.57
C GLY A 62 17.82 9.55 -2.24
N LYS A 63 16.79 10.35 -2.00
CA LYS A 63 16.07 10.41 -0.71
C LYS A 63 15.19 9.19 -0.50
N ILE A 64 15.73 8.18 0.17
CA ILE A 64 14.97 6.97 0.53
C ILE A 64 14.30 7.16 1.91
N PRO A 65 13.01 6.81 2.07
CA PRO A 65 12.37 6.83 3.39
C PRO A 65 13.03 5.86 4.37
N THR A 66 13.19 6.28 5.62
CA THR A 66 13.84 5.46 6.68
C THR A 66 12.93 4.38 7.27
N ARG A 67 11.62 4.61 7.28
CA ARG A 67 10.65 3.62 7.81
C ARG A 67 10.51 2.46 6.85
N ARG A 68 10.80 1.23 7.32
CA ARG A 68 10.82 0.00 6.52
C ARG A 68 9.62 -0.18 5.57
N MET A 69 8.38 0.02 6.04
CA MET A 69 7.20 -0.14 5.16
C MET A 69 7.09 0.96 4.11
N SER A 70 7.40 2.20 4.47
CA SER A 70 7.47 3.31 3.52
C SER A 70 8.60 3.09 2.52
N GLN A 71 9.77 2.63 2.97
CA GLN A 71 10.88 2.28 2.10
C GLN A 71 10.46 1.26 1.05
N ARG A 72 9.86 0.14 1.47
CA ARG A 72 9.36 -0.90 0.54
C ARG A 72 8.35 -0.36 -0.48
N LEU A 73 7.36 0.41 -0.01
CA LEU A 73 6.37 1.04 -0.89
C LEU A 73 7.01 1.92 -1.96
N TRP A 74 7.89 2.83 -1.52
CA TRP A 74 8.46 3.84 -2.40
C TRP A 74 9.53 3.26 -3.33
N THR A 75 10.30 2.27 -2.88
CA THR A 75 11.19 1.51 -3.75
C THR A 75 10.40 0.79 -4.84
N GLU A 76 9.31 0.11 -4.51
CA GLU A 76 8.51 -0.58 -5.53
C GLU A 76 7.90 0.38 -6.56
N ILE A 77 7.33 1.50 -6.11
CA ILE A 77 6.79 2.52 -7.02
C ILE A 77 7.92 3.07 -7.91
N PHE A 78 9.06 3.41 -7.32
CA PHE A 78 10.20 3.95 -8.04
C PHE A 78 10.73 3.00 -9.10
N ASP A 79 10.91 1.72 -8.76
CA ASP A 79 11.43 0.70 -9.67
C ASP A 79 10.47 0.49 -10.86
N LYS A 80 9.16 0.42 -10.60
CA LYS A 80 8.15 0.30 -11.66
C LYS A 80 8.10 1.52 -12.58
N VAL A 81 8.19 2.72 -12.00
CA VAL A 81 8.25 3.96 -12.79
C VAL A 81 9.52 4.00 -13.64
N ALA A 82 10.68 3.68 -13.06
CA ALA A 82 11.95 3.63 -13.76
C ALA A 82 11.91 2.61 -14.91
N ALA A 83 11.33 1.44 -14.68
CA ALA A 83 11.12 0.44 -15.71
C ALA A 83 10.29 1.02 -16.87
N LYS A 84 9.11 1.60 -16.61
CA LYS A 84 8.25 2.18 -17.67
C LYS A 84 8.96 3.25 -18.50
N VAL A 85 9.69 4.16 -17.86
CA VAL A 85 10.45 5.21 -18.56
C VAL A 85 11.59 4.62 -19.39
N ALA A 86 12.24 3.55 -18.93
CA ALA A 86 13.33 2.90 -19.67
C ALA A 86 12.86 2.21 -20.96
N ILE A 87 11.68 1.59 -20.96
CA ILE A 87 11.12 0.90 -22.15
C ILE A 87 10.45 1.85 -23.15
N ASN A 88 10.03 3.04 -22.71
CA ASN A 88 9.40 4.03 -23.59
C ASN A 88 10.07 5.40 -23.44
N PRO A 89 11.05 5.74 -24.29
CA PRO A 89 11.78 7.01 -24.22
C PRO A 89 10.91 8.27 -24.37
N ARG A 90 9.68 8.15 -24.89
CA ARG A 90 8.73 9.27 -25.01
C ARG A 90 7.83 9.44 -23.79
N MET A 91 7.81 8.47 -22.88
CA MET A 91 6.99 8.51 -21.67
C MET A 91 7.63 9.44 -20.64
N THR A 92 6.87 10.42 -20.16
CA THR A 92 7.35 11.28 -19.07
C THR A 92 7.30 10.54 -17.73
N ILE A 93 8.04 11.01 -16.74
CA ILE A 93 7.94 10.46 -15.37
C ILE A 93 6.50 10.60 -14.85
N LEU A 94 5.83 11.71 -15.15
CA LEU A 94 4.47 11.94 -14.69
C LEU A 94 3.52 10.88 -15.28
N ASP A 95 3.61 10.63 -16.58
CA ASP A 95 2.80 9.58 -17.24
C ASP A 95 3.08 8.20 -16.64
N ALA A 96 4.36 7.88 -16.41
CA ALA A 96 4.75 6.63 -15.79
C ALA A 96 4.21 6.49 -14.35
N VAL A 97 4.23 7.56 -13.55
CA VAL A 97 3.64 7.59 -12.21
C VAL A 97 2.13 7.39 -12.27
N VAL A 98 1.43 8.10 -13.16
CA VAL A 98 -0.02 7.94 -13.35
C VAL A 98 -0.35 6.49 -13.67
N ALA A 99 0.35 5.89 -14.65
CA ALA A 99 0.14 4.50 -15.04
C ALA A 99 0.39 3.52 -13.87
N VAL A 100 1.50 3.67 -13.14
CA VAL A 100 1.81 2.79 -11.99
C VAL A 100 0.75 2.91 -10.89
N ILE A 101 0.33 4.13 -10.53
CA ILE A 101 -0.58 4.33 -9.40
C ILE A 101 -2.01 3.91 -9.74
N THR A 102 -2.47 4.14 -10.97
CA THR A 102 -3.87 3.94 -11.35
C THR A 102 -4.16 2.58 -11.96
N GLU A 103 -3.20 1.97 -12.66
CA GLU A 103 -3.42 0.75 -13.44
C GLU A 103 -2.80 -0.49 -12.80
N GLU A 104 -1.75 -0.34 -11.98
CA GLU A 104 -1.03 -1.49 -11.43
C GLU A 104 -1.48 -1.89 -10.03
N LYS A 105 -1.42 -3.21 -9.80
CA LYS A 105 -1.55 -3.80 -8.46
C LYS A 105 -0.25 -3.65 -7.69
N ALA A 106 -0.37 -3.27 -6.42
CA ALA A 106 0.73 -3.26 -5.47
C ALA A 106 1.10 -4.68 -5.03
N SER A 107 2.39 -4.95 -4.76
CA SER A 107 2.82 -6.28 -4.31
C SER A 107 2.31 -6.61 -2.89
N ALA A 108 2.00 -5.59 -2.09
CA ALA A 108 1.52 -5.74 -0.72
C ALA A 108 0.71 -4.51 -0.28
N PHE A 109 0.06 -4.59 0.88
CA PHE A 109 -0.59 -3.45 1.52
C PHE A 109 0.38 -2.45 2.20
N PHE A 110 1.67 -2.81 2.29
CA PHE A 110 2.73 -2.01 2.94
C PHE A 110 2.38 -1.52 4.35
N ILE A 111 1.78 -2.40 5.14
CA ILE A 111 1.52 -2.19 6.57
C ILE A 111 2.34 -3.15 7.40
N SER A 112 2.63 -2.78 8.65
CA SER A 112 3.30 -3.69 9.57
C SER A 112 2.31 -4.73 10.12
N PRO A 113 2.78 -5.93 10.52
CA PRO A 113 1.95 -6.92 11.20
C PRO A 113 1.24 -6.36 12.45
N GLN A 114 1.92 -5.50 13.22
CA GLN A 114 1.31 -4.86 14.39
C GLN A 114 0.15 -3.94 14.00
N TYR A 115 0.27 -3.22 12.88
CA TYR A 115 -0.80 -2.35 12.39
C TYR A 115 -1.96 -3.17 11.80
N ALA A 116 -1.67 -4.28 11.12
CA ALA A 116 -2.70 -5.21 10.64
C ALA A 116 -3.60 -5.73 11.77
N VAL A 117 -3.00 -6.15 12.89
CA VAL A 117 -3.74 -6.55 14.09
C VAL A 117 -4.58 -5.38 14.64
N LYS A 118 -4.06 -4.15 14.62
CA LYS A 118 -4.82 -2.96 15.05
C LYS A 118 -6.07 -2.73 14.20
N ILE A 119 -6.01 -2.90 12.87
CA ILE A 119 -7.16 -2.77 11.97
C ILE A 119 -8.25 -3.78 12.37
N VAL A 120 -7.88 -5.05 12.47
CA VAL A 120 -8.81 -6.15 12.78
C VAL A 120 -9.43 -6.01 14.17
N ARG A 121 -8.64 -5.66 15.20
CA ARG A 121 -9.17 -5.38 16.54
C ARG A 121 -10.11 -4.17 16.55
N GLY A 122 -9.81 -3.15 15.75
CA GLY A 122 -10.70 -2.00 15.53
C GLY A 122 -12.06 -2.42 14.98
N TYR A 123 -12.06 -3.25 13.93
CA TYR A 123 -13.27 -3.83 13.36
C TYR A 123 -14.06 -4.67 14.37
N ASN A 124 -13.40 -5.56 15.10
CA ASN A 124 -14.04 -6.42 16.09
C ASN A 124 -14.73 -5.63 17.21
N ARG A 125 -14.14 -4.53 17.67
CA ARG A 125 -14.75 -3.65 18.67
C ARG A 125 -16.03 -3.00 18.14
N ARG A 126 -15.99 -2.41 16.93
CA ARG A 126 -17.18 -1.80 16.30
C ARG A 126 -18.29 -2.82 16.08
N ARG A 127 -17.95 -4.05 15.68
CA ARG A 127 -18.92 -5.12 15.50
C ARG A 127 -19.62 -5.52 16.80
N LYS A 128 -18.91 -5.53 17.93
CA LYS A 128 -19.49 -5.84 19.25
C LYS A 128 -20.38 -4.71 19.80
N SER A 129 -20.08 -3.45 19.48
CA SER A 129 -20.90 -2.31 19.91
C SER A 129 -22.22 -2.14 19.16
N ASN A 130 -22.36 -2.81 18.01
CA ASN A 130 -23.56 -2.79 17.17
C ASN A 130 -24.43 -4.06 17.34
N LEU A 131 -24.11 -4.90 18.32
CA LEU A 131 -24.86 -6.09 18.74
C LEU A 131 -25.41 -5.83 20.15
#